data_AF-A0A6G0Q3Q9-F1
#
_entry.id   AF-A0A6G0Q3Q9-F1
#
_cell.length_a   1.000
_cell.length_b   1.000
_cell.length_c   1.000
_cell.angle_alpha   90.00
_cell.angle_beta   90.00
_cell.angle_gamma   90.00
#
_symmetry.space_group_name_H-M   'P 1'
#
loop_
_entity.id
_entity.type
_entity.pdbx_description
1 polymer ?
#
loop_
_entity_poly.entity_id
_entity_poly.type
_entity_poly.pdbx_seq_one_letter_code
_entity_poly.pdbx_strand_id
1 'polypeptide(L)'
;MEMWDAFEDTRPPEIQNGVTREDVTAFFKLLQRQSVPLYYDRLMVNLHSSSSANIETLHDFCKTLDAGAYITSAGKDGLAHCFVVISHGPGKRLIALDSFDSKRDPPMVVIPLRHQQWIKHVKWICCVALQSG
;
A
#
# COMPACT_ATOMS: atom_id res chain seq x y z
N MET A 1 16.53 7.81 10.46
CA MET A 1 15.80 8.40 9.32
C MET A 1 15.11 7.26 8.64
N GLU A 2 13.79 7.32 8.53
CA GLU A 2 13.04 6.26 7.84
C GLU A 2 13.47 6.26 6.37
N MET A 3 13.55 5.09 5.74
CA MET A 3 14.07 4.97 4.36
C MET A 3 13.26 5.81 3.36
N TRP A 4 11.98 6.03 3.68
CA TRP A 4 11.08 6.88 2.92
C TRP A 4 11.43 8.36 3.04
N ASP A 5 11.62 8.90 4.26
CA ASP A 5 12.01 10.30 4.47
C ASP A 5 13.28 10.66 3.66
N ALA A 6 14.29 9.79 3.74
CA ALA A 6 15.54 9.98 2.99
C ALA A 6 15.33 9.94 1.47
N PHE A 7 14.33 9.18 0.99
CA PHE A 7 13.97 9.14 -0.42
C PHE A 7 13.22 10.39 -0.82
N GLU A 8 12.25 10.86 -0.03
CA GLU A 8 11.49 12.08 -0.28
C GLU A 8 12.39 13.32 -0.37
N ASP A 9 13.42 13.42 0.49
CA ASP A 9 14.41 14.50 0.46
C ASP A 9 15.17 14.61 -0.88
N THR A 10 15.17 13.55 -1.70
CA THR A 10 15.81 13.54 -3.03
C THR A 10 14.86 13.90 -4.17
N ARG A 11 13.59 14.18 -3.87
CA ARG A 11 12.52 14.35 -4.87
C ARG A 11 12.10 15.81 -5.00
N PRO A 12 11.51 16.18 -6.15
CA PRO A 12 10.83 17.45 -6.28
C PRO A 12 9.74 17.64 -5.20
N PRO A 13 9.49 18.86 -4.70
CA PRO A 13 8.55 19.13 -3.61
C PRO A 13 7.12 18.61 -3.85
N GLU A 14 6.75 18.36 -5.10
CA GLU A 14 5.44 17.85 -5.50
C GLU A 14 5.10 16.50 -4.86
N ILE A 15 6.10 15.69 -4.47
CA ILE A 15 5.86 14.43 -3.77
C ILE A 15 5.10 14.63 -2.44
N GLN A 16 5.28 15.79 -1.80
CA GLN A 16 4.56 16.15 -0.56
C GLN A 16 3.07 16.40 -0.79
N ASN A 17 2.66 16.68 -2.03
CA ASN A 17 1.26 16.85 -2.41
C ASN A 17 0.57 15.51 -2.72
N GLY A 18 1.34 14.42 -2.79
CA GLY A 18 0.82 13.08 -3.01
C GLY A 18 1.83 12.19 -3.72
N VAL A 19 1.78 10.90 -3.37
CA VAL A 19 2.69 9.88 -3.92
C VAL A 19 2.10 9.27 -5.19
N THR A 20 2.84 9.33 -6.29
CA THR A 20 2.46 8.68 -7.55
C THR A 20 2.87 7.20 -7.58
N ARG A 21 2.38 6.44 -8.57
CA ARG A 21 2.82 5.04 -8.76
C ARG A 21 4.30 4.99 -9.15
N GLU A 22 4.75 5.99 -9.90
CA GLU A 22 6.11 6.16 -10.37
C GLU A 22 7.05 6.41 -9.19
N ASP A 23 6.66 7.25 -8.22
CA ASP A 23 7.43 7.50 -6.99
C ASP A 23 7.60 6.21 -6.17
N VAL A 24 6.51 5.46 -5.97
CA VAL A 24 6.57 4.17 -5.28
C VAL A 24 7.44 3.16 -6.04
N THR A 25 7.37 3.14 -7.37
CA THR A 25 8.22 2.28 -8.20
C THR A 25 9.70 2.66 -8.06
N ALA A 26 10.01 3.95 -8.06
CA ALA A 26 11.36 4.45 -7.87
C ALA A 26 11.89 4.11 -6.47
N PHE A 27 11.06 4.21 -5.45
CA PHE A 27 11.39 3.80 -4.09
C PHE A 27 11.68 2.30 -4.01
N PHE A 28 10.83 1.45 -4.58
CA PHE A 28 11.07 0.01 -4.59
C PHE A 28 12.35 -0.37 -5.35
N LYS A 29 12.68 0.32 -6.45
CA LYS A 29 13.97 0.15 -7.13
C LYS A 29 15.16 0.57 -6.26
N LEU A 30 15.01 1.59 -5.42
CA LEU A 30 16.02 1.97 -4.44
C LEU A 30 16.22 0.85 -3.41
N LEU A 31 15.14 0.32 -2.83
CA LEU A 31 15.21 -0.81 -1.90
C LEU A 31 15.90 -2.03 -2.54
N GLN A 32 15.61 -2.32 -3.81
CA GLN A 32 16.25 -3.41 -4.55
C GLN A 32 17.75 -3.22 -4.69
N ARG A 33 18.20 -2.00 -5.03
CA ARG A 33 19.62 -1.65 -5.12
C ARG A 33 20.34 -1.72 -3.78
N GLN A 34 19.60 -1.49 -2.69
CA GLN A 34 20.09 -1.62 -1.31
C GLN A 34 19.98 -3.05 -0.77
N SER A 35 19.61 -4.02 -1.63
CA SER A 35 19.51 -5.43 -1.28
C SER A 35 18.54 -5.71 -0.13
N VAL A 36 17.50 -4.89 0.05
CA VAL A 36 16.42 -5.21 0.98
C VAL A 36 15.72 -6.48 0.48
N PRO A 37 15.53 -7.53 1.31
CA PRO A 37 15.11 -8.86 0.86
C PRO A 37 13.60 -8.95 0.59
N LEU A 38 13.13 -8.20 -0.41
CA LEU A 38 11.75 -8.21 -0.89
C LEU A 38 11.65 -8.96 -2.21
N TYR A 39 10.52 -9.60 -2.45
CA TYR A 39 10.18 -10.17 -3.74
C TYR A 39 9.70 -9.06 -4.69
N TYR A 40 10.65 -8.39 -5.34
CA TYR A 40 10.38 -7.23 -6.20
C TYR A 40 9.44 -7.52 -7.39
N ASP A 41 9.51 -8.70 -8.00
CA ASP A 41 8.62 -9.03 -9.12
C ASP A 41 7.14 -9.00 -8.69
N ARG A 42 6.83 -9.46 -7.47
CA ARG A 42 5.47 -9.36 -6.91
C ARG A 42 5.10 -7.93 -6.53
N LEU A 43 6.06 -7.19 -5.99
CA LEU A 43 5.88 -5.82 -5.51
C LEU A 43 5.64 -4.82 -6.65
N MET A 44 6.18 -5.10 -7.84
CA MET A 44 6.02 -4.25 -9.03
C MET A 44 4.70 -4.49 -9.78
N VAL A 45 4.04 -5.62 -9.57
CA VAL A 45 2.77 -5.96 -10.22
C VAL A 45 1.61 -5.26 -9.54
N ASN A 46 0.85 -4.47 -10.31
CA ASN A 46 -0.46 -3.99 -9.87
C ASN A 46 -1.49 -5.11 -10.06
N LEU A 47 -2.06 -5.60 -8.96
CA LEU A 47 -3.04 -6.68 -8.97
C LEU A 47 -4.45 -6.19 -9.31
N HIS A 48 -4.70 -4.88 -9.24
CA HIS A 48 -6.03 -4.30 -9.48
C HIS A 48 -6.01 -3.52 -10.80
N SER A 49 -6.72 -4.04 -11.79
CA SER A 49 -6.76 -3.51 -13.16
C SER A 49 -7.71 -2.32 -13.35
N SER A 50 -8.60 -2.04 -12.40
CA SER A 50 -9.58 -0.96 -12.51
C SER A 50 -9.18 0.26 -11.66
N SER A 51 -9.05 1.43 -12.29
CA SER A 51 -8.65 2.67 -11.61
C SER A 51 -9.79 3.39 -10.85
N SER A 52 -11.01 2.80 -10.85
CA SER A 52 -12.25 3.46 -10.40
C SER A 52 -13.11 2.56 -9.51
N ALA A 53 -12.57 2.15 -8.36
CA ALA A 53 -13.27 1.33 -7.36
C ALA A 53 -13.52 2.10 -6.05
N ASN A 54 -14.69 1.90 -5.43
CA ASN A 54 -15.00 2.36 -4.08
C ASN A 54 -14.56 1.33 -3.03
N ILE A 55 -14.86 1.59 -1.75
CA ILE A 55 -14.52 0.66 -0.67
C ILE A 55 -15.22 -0.69 -0.80
N GLU A 56 -16.46 -0.76 -1.27
CA GLU A 56 -17.17 -2.04 -1.46
C GLU A 56 -16.46 -2.92 -2.49
N THR A 57 -16.16 -2.35 -3.66
CA THR A 57 -15.45 -3.04 -4.74
C THR A 57 -14.03 -3.44 -4.32
N LEU A 58 -13.30 -2.56 -3.63
CA LEU A 58 -11.98 -2.90 -3.07
C LEU A 58 -12.08 -4.06 -2.08
N HIS A 59 -13.05 -4.00 -1.19
CA HIS A 59 -13.23 -5.02 -0.17
C HIS A 59 -13.55 -6.39 -0.79
N ASP A 60 -14.42 -6.42 -1.80
CA ASP A 60 -14.76 -7.66 -2.50
C ASP A 60 -13.60 -8.18 -3.36
N PHE A 61 -12.81 -7.30 -3.99
CA PHE A 61 -11.55 -7.70 -4.63
C PHE A 61 -10.60 -8.33 -3.61
N CYS A 62 -10.36 -7.66 -2.48
CA CYS A 62 -9.45 -8.11 -1.45
C CYS A 62 -9.87 -9.45 -0.81
N LYS A 63 -11.17 -9.79 -0.82
CA LYS A 63 -11.64 -11.12 -0.37
C LYS A 63 -11.17 -12.27 -1.25
N THR A 64 -10.74 -11.99 -2.48
CA THR A 64 -10.22 -13.02 -3.39
C THR A 64 -8.71 -13.22 -3.25
N LEU A 65 -8.03 -12.34 -2.52
CA LEU A 65 -6.58 -12.38 -2.34
C LEU A 65 -6.16 -13.52 -1.41
N ASP A 66 -5.01 -14.11 -1.74
CA ASP A 66 -4.27 -15.00 -0.85
C ASP A 66 -3.92 -14.32 0.48
N ALA A 67 -3.50 -15.12 1.46
CA ALA A 67 -3.03 -14.57 2.72
C ALA A 67 -1.73 -13.78 2.48
N GLY A 68 -1.66 -12.57 3.02
CA GLY A 68 -0.49 -11.71 2.81
C GLY A 68 -0.73 -10.23 3.14
N ALA A 69 0.33 -9.45 2.97
CA ALA A 69 0.31 -8.00 3.09
C ALA A 69 0.32 -7.37 1.70
N TYR A 70 -0.49 -6.33 1.53
CA TYR A 70 -0.68 -5.65 0.27
C TYR A 70 -0.63 -4.14 0.45
N ILE A 71 0.26 -3.44 -0.26
CA ILE A 71 0.26 -1.98 -0.25
C ILE A 71 -0.81 -1.52 -1.23
N THR A 72 -1.72 -0.68 -0.75
CA THR A 72 -2.82 -0.13 -1.54
C THR A 72 -2.68 1.37 -1.59
N SER A 73 -2.79 1.94 -2.80
CA SER A 73 -3.01 3.37 -2.99
C SER A 73 -4.45 3.60 -3.39
N ALA A 74 -5.13 4.45 -2.63
CA ALA A 74 -6.49 4.87 -2.89
C ALA A 74 -6.63 6.37 -2.66
N GLY A 75 -7.70 6.95 -3.17
CA GLY A 75 -7.88 8.38 -3.09
C GLY A 75 -9.34 8.82 -3.08
N LYS A 76 -9.49 10.11 -2.81
CA LYS A 76 -10.73 10.88 -2.90
C LYS A 76 -10.41 12.30 -3.35
N ASP A 77 -11.19 12.81 -4.30
CA ASP A 77 -11.12 14.20 -4.77
C ASP A 77 -9.70 14.65 -5.16
N GLY A 78 -8.95 13.77 -5.83
CA GLY A 78 -7.58 14.05 -6.31
C GLY A 78 -6.47 13.75 -5.31
N LEU A 79 -6.78 13.61 -4.02
CA LEU A 79 -5.80 13.25 -2.99
C LEU A 79 -5.64 11.74 -2.91
N ALA A 80 -4.39 11.26 -2.95
CA ALA A 80 -4.06 9.85 -2.79
C ALA A 80 -3.40 9.61 -1.44
N HIS A 81 -3.70 8.45 -0.88
CA HIS A 81 -3.15 7.96 0.37
C HIS A 81 -2.78 6.48 0.21
N CYS A 82 -1.67 6.08 0.83
CA CYS A 82 -1.20 4.70 0.81
C CYS A 82 -1.38 4.07 2.19
N PHE A 83 -1.88 2.83 2.21
CA PHE A 83 -2.05 2.04 3.43
C PHE A 83 -1.81 0.57 3.12
N VAL A 84 -1.67 -0.25 4.16
CA VAL A 84 -1.48 -1.70 4.00
C VAL A 84 -2.79 -2.42 4.24
N VAL A 85 -3.15 -3.36 3.38
CA VAL A 85 -4.21 -4.34 3.59
C VAL A 85 -3.57 -5.66 3.99
N ILE A 86 -4.05 -6.26 5.08
CA ILE A 86 -3.70 -7.63 5.47
C ILE A 86 -4.89 -8.53 5.13
N SER A 87 -4.65 -9.46 4.21
CA SER A 87 -5.56 -10.56 3.92
C SER A 87 -5.17 -11.79 4.76
N HIS A 88 -6.15 -12.40 5.41
CA HIS A 88 -5.98 -13.71 6.06
C HIS A 88 -6.31 -14.87 5.11
N GLY A 89 -6.43 -14.59 3.80
CA GLY A 89 -6.78 -15.55 2.76
C GLY A 89 -8.21 -15.40 2.25
N PRO A 90 -8.57 -16.17 1.21
CA PRO A 90 -9.84 -15.98 0.50
C PRO A 90 -11.07 -16.11 1.41
N GLY A 91 -11.96 -15.12 1.34
CA GLY A 91 -13.18 -15.04 2.14
C GLY A 91 -12.96 -14.81 3.65
N LYS A 92 -11.71 -14.60 4.09
CA LYS A 92 -11.37 -14.34 5.49
C LYS A 92 -11.40 -12.84 5.81
N ARG A 93 -11.08 -12.53 7.07
CA ARG A 93 -11.06 -11.16 7.59
C ARG A 93 -10.03 -10.31 6.83
N LEU A 94 -10.44 -9.10 6.47
CA LEU A 94 -9.60 -8.07 5.90
C LEU A 94 -9.42 -6.93 6.90
N ILE A 95 -8.18 -6.55 7.15
CA ILE A 95 -7.83 -5.39 7.98
C ILE A 95 -6.96 -4.44 7.17
N ALA A 96 -7.08 -3.15 7.45
CA ALA A 96 -6.17 -2.12 6.99
C ALA A 96 -5.27 -1.69 8.16
N LEU A 97 -3.98 -1.54 7.88
CA LEU A 97 -3.02 -0.82 8.70
C LEU A 97 -2.90 0.57 8.07
N ASP A 98 -3.50 1.55 8.73
CA ASP A 98 -3.59 2.91 8.24
C ASP A 98 -3.26 3.86 9.38
N SER A 99 -2.54 4.94 9.09
CA SER A 99 -2.02 5.91 10.06
C SER A 99 -0.94 5.33 10.98
N PHE A 100 0.23 5.97 10.92
CA PHE A 100 1.35 5.71 11.81
C PHE A 100 1.27 6.62 13.04
N ASP A 101 1.45 6.05 14.22
CA ASP A 101 1.55 6.74 15.49
C ASP A 101 2.68 6.11 16.30
N SER A 102 3.79 6.85 16.41
CA SER A 102 5.00 6.40 17.10
C SER A 102 4.81 6.16 18.60
N LYS A 103 3.67 6.56 19.19
CA LYS A 103 3.34 6.34 20.60
C LYS A 103 2.61 5.02 20.85
N ARG A 104 2.27 4.26 19.79
CA ARG A 104 1.53 3.00 19.88
C ARG A 104 2.43 1.78 19.65
N ASP A 105 1.98 0.64 20.17
CA ASP A 105 2.55 -0.68 19.86
C ASP A 105 1.43 -1.69 19.52
N PRO A 106 1.34 -2.17 18.25
CA PRO A 106 2.14 -1.75 17.11
C PRO A 106 1.85 -0.28 16.71
N PRO A 107 2.80 0.40 16.05
CA PRO A 107 2.68 1.82 15.73
C PRO A 107 1.62 2.12 14.67
N MET A 108 1.08 1.10 14.01
CA MET A 108 0.02 1.27 13.00
C MET A 108 -1.37 1.12 13.62
N VAL A 109 -2.31 1.98 13.22
CA VAL A 109 -3.71 1.77 13.58
C VAL A 109 -4.30 0.63 12.75
N VAL A 110 -4.80 -0.39 13.45
CA VAL A 110 -5.48 -1.53 12.84
C VAL A 110 -6.98 -1.27 12.79
N ILE A 111 -7.54 -1.22 11.59
CA ILE A 111 -8.99 -1.04 11.38
C ILE A 111 -9.54 -2.08 10.39
N PRO A 112 -10.82 -2.49 10.49
CA PRO A 112 -11.47 -3.26 9.44
C PRO A 112 -11.40 -2.52 8.10
N LEU A 113 -11.04 -3.21 7.01
CA LEU A 113 -10.89 -2.58 5.69
C LEU A 113 -12.15 -1.78 5.29
N ARG A 114 -13.34 -2.36 5.51
CA ARG A 114 -14.64 -1.71 5.23
C ARG A 114 -14.87 -0.37 5.94
N HIS A 115 -14.08 0.00 6.95
CA HIS A 115 -14.19 1.30 7.62
C HIS A 115 -13.46 2.42 6.88
N GLN A 116 -12.72 2.10 5.81
CA GLN A 116 -12.07 3.06 4.91
C GLN A 116 -13.07 3.72 3.93
N GLN A 117 -14.15 4.27 4.48
CA GLN A 117 -15.28 4.85 3.71
C GLN A 117 -14.90 6.13 2.95
N TRP A 118 -13.72 6.68 3.21
CA TRP A 118 -13.18 7.81 2.46
C TRP A 118 -12.76 7.40 1.03
N ILE A 119 -12.48 6.13 0.77
CA ILE A 119 -12.01 5.64 -0.53
C ILE A 119 -13.08 5.82 -1.61
N LYS A 120 -12.75 6.57 -2.67
CA LYS A 120 -13.60 6.74 -3.86
C LYS A 120 -13.01 6.12 -5.12
N HIS A 121 -11.69 6.00 -5.17
CA HIS A 121 -10.97 5.33 -6.24
C HIS A 121 -9.75 4.59 -5.68
N VAL A 122 -9.51 3.38 -6.17
CA VAL A 122 -8.28 2.62 -5.92
C VAL A 122 -7.37 2.81 -7.12
N LYS A 123 -6.15 3.29 -6.89
CA LYS A 123 -5.18 3.52 -7.96
C LYS A 123 -4.40 2.25 -8.28
N TRP A 124 -3.93 1.56 -7.25
CA TRP A 124 -3.17 0.32 -7.40
C TRP A 124 -3.11 -0.45 -6.09
N ILE A 125 -2.84 -1.76 -6.20
CA ILE A 125 -2.53 -2.63 -5.07
C ILE A 125 -1.44 -3.62 -5.50
N CYS A 126 -0.42 -3.81 -4.67
CA CYS A 126 0.64 -4.77 -4.92
C CYS A 126 0.92 -5.63 -3.68
N CYS A 127 1.42 -6.85 -3.89
CA CYS A 127 1.74 -7.77 -2.81
C CYS A 127 3.15 -7.49 -2.27
N VAL A 128 3.27 -7.43 -0.95
CA VAL A 128 4.55 -7.41 -0.25
C VAL A 128 4.87 -8.82 0.20
N ALA A 129 6.02 -9.32 -0.24
CA ALA A 129 6.56 -10.59 0.18
C ALA A 129 8.06 -10.45 0.43
N LEU A 130 8.59 -11.19 1.38
CA LEU A 130 10.03 -11.34 1.55
C LEU A 130 10.57 -12.27 0.47
N GLN A 131 11.79 -12.02 0.02
CA GLN A 131 12.52 -12.99 -0.79
C GLN A 131 12.93 -14.14 0.13
N SER A 132 12.52 -15.36 -0.21
CA SER A 132 13.00 -16.57 0.47
C SER A 132 14.52 -16.64 0.30
N GLY A 133 15.26 -16.73 1.40
CA GLY A 133 16.70 -16.99 1.39
C GLY A 133 17.04 -18.39 0.90
#